data_AF-A0A3D5Q287-F1
#
_entry.id   AF-A0A3D5Q287-F1
#
_cell.length_a   1.000
_cell.length_b   1.000
_cell.length_c   1.000
_cell.angle_alpha   90.00
_cell.angle_beta   90.00
_cell.angle_gamma   90.00
#
_symmetry.space_group_name_H-M   'P 1'
#
loop_
_entity.id
_entity.type
_entity.pdbx_description
1 polymer ?
#
loop_
_entity_poly.entity_id
_entity_poly.type
_entity_poly.pdbx_seq_one_letter_code
_entity_poly.pdbx_strand_id
1 'polypeptide(L)'
;WAALTRYLNDGAVPIDNNWVENQIRPWALGRSNWLFAGSLRSGQRAAAVMTLIQSAKLNGHDPYAYLKDVLTRLPTQKNNAIDELLPHKKPAIPDKV
;
A
#
# COMPACT_ATOMS: atom_id res chain seq x y z
N TRP A 1 -13.56 -8.56 25.48
CA TRP A 1 -14.67 -7.59 25.57
C TRP A 1 -14.23 -6.14 25.42
N ALA A 2 -13.21 -5.66 26.15
CA ALA A 2 -12.77 -4.25 26.09
C ALA A 2 -12.52 -3.68 24.67
N ALA A 3 -11.92 -4.46 23.75
CA ALA A 3 -11.70 -4.04 22.38
C ALA A 3 -13.01 -3.90 21.57
N LEU A 4 -13.97 -4.82 21.75
CA LEU A 4 -15.27 -4.77 21.07
C LEU A 4 -16.16 -3.64 21.60
N THR A 5 -15.98 -3.20 22.84
CA THR A 5 -16.81 -2.16 23.45
C THR A 5 -16.19 -0.76 23.33
N ARG A 6 -15.02 -0.61 22.69
CA ARG A 6 -14.30 0.67 22.64
C ARG A 6 -15.05 1.76 21.87
N TYR A 7 -15.80 1.38 20.84
CA TYR A 7 -16.64 2.31 20.07
C TYR A 7 -17.74 2.98 20.92
N LEU A 8 -18.15 2.37 22.04
CA LEU A 8 -19.13 2.96 22.96
C LEU A 8 -18.58 4.21 23.68
N ASN A 9 -17.25 4.30 23.83
CA ASN A 9 -16.58 5.39 24.52
C ASN A 9 -15.89 6.37 23.56
N ASP A 10 -15.69 5.99 22.30
CA ASP A 10 -14.98 6.76 21.29
C ASP A 10 -15.74 6.75 19.96
N GLY A 11 -16.44 7.86 19.66
CA GLY A 11 -17.22 8.03 18.44
C GLY A 11 -16.38 8.13 17.15
N ALA A 12 -15.06 8.25 17.25
CA ALA A 12 -14.17 8.18 16.09
C ALA A 12 -13.92 6.73 15.63
N VAL A 13 -14.26 5.74 16.46
CA VAL A 13 -14.09 4.32 16.14
C VAL A 13 -15.43 3.78 15.61
N PRO A 14 -15.51 3.36 14.35
CA PRO A 14 -16.72 2.75 13.82
C PRO A 14 -17.02 1.42 14.51
N ILE A 15 -18.31 1.09 14.63
CA ILE A 15 -18.78 -0.17 15.22
C ILE A 15 -18.40 -1.38 14.36
N ASP A 16 -18.26 -1.18 13.05
CA ASP A 16 -17.96 -2.21 12.09
C ASP A 16 -16.57 -2.06 11.47
N ASN A 17 -16.06 -3.17 10.94
CA ASN A 17 -14.76 -3.25 10.29
C ASN A 17 -14.87 -3.21 8.76
N ASN A 18 -16.02 -2.80 8.19
CA ASN A 18 -16.26 -2.89 6.75
C ASN A 18 -15.23 -2.10 5.95
N TRP A 19 -14.75 -0.97 6.49
CA TRP A 19 -13.72 -0.18 5.85
C TRP A 19 -12.43 -0.98 5.65
N VAL A 20 -11.91 -1.64 6.69
CA VAL A 20 -10.69 -2.47 6.58
C VAL A 20 -10.94 -3.69 5.71
N GLU A 21 -12.11 -4.32 5.84
CA GLU A 21 -12.47 -5.49 5.03
C GLU A 21 -12.53 -5.16 3.54
N ASN A 22 -13.07 -3.99 3.19
CA ASN A 22 -13.06 -3.50 1.81
C ASN A 22 -11.63 -3.23 1.31
N GLN A 23 -10.73 -2.74 2.16
CA GLN A 23 -9.31 -2.54 1.80
C GLN A 23 -8.57 -3.86 1.58
N ILE A 24 -8.87 -4.92 2.35
CA ILE A 24 -8.21 -6.23 2.21
C ILE A 24 -8.85 -7.12 1.14
N ARG A 25 -10.11 -6.86 0.75
CA ARG A 25 -10.84 -7.69 -0.24
C ARG A 25 -10.10 -7.88 -1.57
N PRO A 26 -9.51 -6.85 -2.22
CA PRO A 26 -8.73 -7.04 -3.46
C PRO A 26 -7.57 -8.03 -3.30
N TRP A 27 -6.99 -8.09 -2.11
CA TRP A 27 -5.90 -9.01 -1.78
C TRP A 27 -6.42 -10.43 -1.63
N ALA A 28 -7.52 -10.57 -0.89
CA ALA A 28 -8.16 -11.87 -0.69
C ALA A 28 -8.56 -12.51 -2.02
N LEU A 29 -9.11 -11.71 -2.95
CA LEU A 29 -9.46 -12.12 -4.31
C LEU A 29 -8.23 -12.36 -5.19
N GLY A 30 -7.18 -11.54 -5.06
CA GLY A 30 -5.94 -11.69 -5.83
C GLY A 30 -5.15 -12.95 -5.52
N ARG A 31 -5.26 -13.50 -4.29
CA ARG A 31 -4.53 -14.70 -3.86
C ARG A 31 -4.73 -15.91 -4.77
N SER A 32 -5.93 -16.13 -5.32
CA SER A 32 -6.18 -17.23 -6.26
C SER A 32 -5.55 -17.01 -7.64
N ASN A 33 -5.24 -15.76 -7.98
CA ASN A 33 -4.70 -15.36 -9.28
C ASN A 33 -3.17 -15.18 -9.26
N TRP A 34 -2.54 -15.15 -8.07
CA TRP A 34 -1.09 -15.00 -7.93
C TRP A 34 -0.39 -16.36 -8.04
N LEU A 35 -0.32 -16.89 -9.27
CA LEU A 35 0.31 -18.18 -9.62
C LEU A 35 1.79 -18.30 -9.20
N PHE A 36 2.46 -17.18 -8.88
CA PHE A 36 3.87 -17.13 -8.47
C PHE A 36 4.09 -17.09 -6.95
N ALA A 37 3.01 -17.09 -6.15
CA ALA A 37 3.06 -17.07 -4.70
C ALA A 37 3.19 -18.49 -4.11
N GLY A 38 4.15 -19.28 -4.61
CA GLY A 38 4.41 -20.64 -4.13
C GLY A 38 5.42 -20.75 -2.98
N SER A 39 6.04 -19.63 -2.56
CA SER A 39 7.04 -19.61 -1.48
C SER A 39 6.87 -18.42 -0.55
N LEU A 40 7.27 -18.58 0.72
CA LEU A 40 7.25 -17.50 1.73
C LEU A 40 7.99 -16.24 1.26
N ARG A 41 9.15 -16.44 0.61
CA ARG A 41 9.96 -15.34 0.06
C ARG A 41 9.23 -14.58 -1.03
N SER A 42 8.50 -15.27 -1.90
CA SER A 42 7.65 -14.63 -2.92
C SER A 42 6.52 -13.85 -2.27
N GLY A 43 5.87 -14.42 -1.25
CA GLY A 43 4.83 -13.75 -0.47
C GLY A 43 5.32 -12.46 0.21
N GLN A 44 6.51 -12.48 0.83
CA GLN A 44 7.11 -11.29 1.45
C GLN A 44 7.39 -10.18 0.42
N ARG A 45 7.93 -10.54 -0.75
CA ARG A 45 8.17 -9.59 -1.84
C ARG A 45 6.87 -9.00 -2.38
N ALA A 46 5.87 -9.83 -2.58
CA ALA A 46 4.54 -9.40 -2.99
C ALA A 46 3.97 -8.42 -1.96
N ALA A 47 4.00 -8.75 -0.67
CA ALA A 47 3.55 -7.86 0.40
C ALA A 47 4.26 -6.50 0.39
N ALA A 48 5.58 -6.46 0.16
CA ALA A 48 6.34 -5.22 0.09
C ALA A 48 5.91 -4.31 -1.07
N VAL A 49 5.83 -4.86 -2.30
CA VAL A 49 5.38 -4.10 -3.49
C VAL A 49 3.98 -3.55 -3.28
N MET A 50 3.13 -4.37 -2.69
CA MET A 50 1.71 -4.12 -2.62
C MET A 50 1.41 -3.13 -1.46
N THR A 51 2.26 -3.11 -0.42
CA THR A 51 2.31 -2.04 0.60
C THR A 51 2.71 -0.69 -0.01
N LEU A 52 3.69 -0.66 -0.93
CA LEU A 52 4.08 0.56 -1.64
C LEU A 52 2.95 1.11 -2.51
N ILE A 53 2.24 0.24 -3.23
CA ILE A 53 1.07 0.61 -4.05
C ILE A 53 -0.02 1.23 -3.17
N GLN A 54 -0.36 0.57 -2.06
CA GLN A 54 -1.40 1.09 -1.16
C GLN A 54 -0.99 2.42 -0.53
N SER A 55 0.28 2.54 -0.14
CA SER A 55 0.82 3.79 0.39
C SER A 55 0.78 4.92 -0.64
N ALA A 56 1.06 4.63 -1.92
CA ALA A 56 0.93 5.60 -3.00
C ALA A 56 -0.52 6.08 -3.18
N LYS A 57 -1.49 5.16 -3.17
CA LYS A 57 -2.93 5.50 -3.23
C LYS A 57 -3.36 6.38 -2.05
N LEU A 58 -2.92 6.05 -0.84
CA LEU A 58 -3.25 6.83 0.37
C LEU A 58 -2.67 8.24 0.34
N ASN A 59 -1.55 8.45 -0.37
CA ASN A 59 -0.95 9.78 -0.59
C ASN A 59 -1.51 10.49 -1.84
N GLY A 60 -2.52 9.92 -2.51
CA GLY A 60 -3.16 10.52 -3.68
C GLY A 60 -2.35 10.42 -4.98
N HIS A 61 -1.39 9.50 -5.06
CA HIS A 61 -0.63 9.25 -6.29
C HIS A 61 -1.28 8.15 -7.14
N ASP A 62 -1.21 8.28 -8.46
CA ASP A 62 -1.42 7.13 -9.37
C ASP A 62 -0.34 6.06 -9.10
N PRO A 63 -0.72 4.83 -8.72
CA PRO A 63 0.25 3.78 -8.42
C PRO A 63 1.16 3.42 -9.59
N TYR A 64 0.66 3.51 -10.82
CA TYR A 64 1.44 3.17 -12.00
C TYR A 64 2.51 4.24 -12.25
N ALA A 65 2.13 5.53 -12.26
CA ALA A 65 3.07 6.64 -12.37
C ALA A 65 4.12 6.63 -11.26
N TYR A 66 3.72 6.38 -10.01
CA TYR A 66 4.63 6.26 -8.87
C TYR A 66 5.64 5.12 -9.07
N LEU A 67 5.17 3.90 -9.40
CA LEU A 67 6.07 2.76 -9.60
C LEU A 67 7.02 2.97 -10.78
N LYS A 68 6.53 3.55 -11.88
CA LYS A 68 7.36 3.89 -13.04
C LYS A 68 8.47 4.86 -12.66
N ASP A 69 8.17 5.93 -11.92
CA ASP A 69 9.18 6.89 -11.46
C ASP A 69 10.20 6.24 -10.50
N VAL A 70 9.73 5.41 -9.56
CA VAL A 70 10.63 4.71 -8.63
C VAL A 70 11.56 3.76 -9.37
N LEU A 71 11.03 2.90 -10.25
CA LEU A 71 11.83 1.91 -10.98
C LEU A 71 12.80 2.54 -11.99
N THR A 72 12.45 3.69 -12.57
CA THR A 72 13.36 4.42 -13.47
C THR A 72 14.49 5.14 -12.74
N ARG A 73 14.25 5.63 -11.51
CA ARG A 73 15.26 6.34 -10.70
C ARG A 73 16.13 5.40 -9.87
N LEU A 74 15.65 4.20 -9.56
CA LEU A 74 16.33 3.21 -8.73
C LEU A 74 17.79 2.91 -9.15
N PRO A 75 18.13 2.74 -10.45
CA PRO A 75 19.50 2.44 -10.87
C PRO A 75 20.50 3.57 -10.59
N THR A 76 20.02 4.81 -10.51
CA THR A 76 20.83 6.02 -10.31
C THR A 76 20.75 6.59 -8.89
N GLN A 77 19.86 6.05 -8.05
CA GLN A 77 19.62 6.59 -6.71
C GLN A 77 20.74 6.18 -5.75
N LYS A 78 21.22 7.13 -4.95
CA LYS A 78 22.18 6.84 -3.88
C LYS A 78 21.50 6.08 -2.75
N ASN A 79 22.19 5.09 -2.19
CA ASN A 79 21.65 4.26 -1.11
C ASN A 79 21.22 5.06 0.14
N ASN A 80 21.89 6.18 0.41
CA ASN A 80 21.55 7.07 1.52
C ASN A 80 20.34 7.99 1.25
N ALA A 81 19.80 7.98 0.02
CA ALA A 81 18.68 8.81 -0.40
C ALA A 81 17.47 7.95 -0.84
N ILE A 82 17.42 6.68 -0.46
CA ILE A 82 16.30 5.78 -0.82
C ILE A 82 14.97 6.28 -0.25
N ASP A 83 15.00 6.94 0.91
CA ASP A 83 13.80 7.47 1.56
C ASP A 83 13.07 8.53 0.73
N GLU A 84 13.78 9.23 -0.18
CA GLU A 84 13.19 10.19 -1.13
C GLU A 84 12.26 9.50 -2.15
N LEU A 85 12.42 8.19 -2.35
CA LEU A 85 11.56 7.42 -3.24
C LEU A 85 10.22 7.07 -2.59
N LEU A 86 10.07 7.25 -1.27
CA LEU A 86 8.85 6.87 -0.55
C LEU A 86 7.67 7.78 -0.92
N PRO A 87 6.43 7.23 -0.94
CA PRO A 87 5.27 7.96 -1.44
C PRO A 87 4.98 9.24 -0.66
N HIS A 88 5.13 9.22 0.67
CA HIS A 88 4.85 10.36 1.54
C HIS A 88 5.89 11.48 1.48
N LYS A 89 7.01 11.29 0.78
CA LYS A 89 8.04 12.31 0.54
C LYS A 89 7.94 12.93 -0.84
N LYS A 90 7.14 12.35 -1.74
CA LYS A 90 6.99 12.87 -3.09
C LYS A 90 5.88 13.91 -3.17
N PRO A 91 6.11 15.03 -3.90
CA PRO A 91 5.01 15.91 -4.26
C PRO A 91 4.01 15.14 -5.14
N ALA A 92 2.72 15.47 -5.03
CA ALA A 92 1.69 14.92 -5.90
C ALA A 92 2.12 15.04 -7.36
N ILE A 93 2.37 13.91 -8.03
CA ILE A 93 2.68 13.87 -9.45
C ILE A 93 1.38 14.31 -10.15
N PRO A 94 1.34 15.46 -10.85
CA PRO A 94 0.14 15.86 -11.55
C PRO A 94 -0.15 14.83 -12.64
N ASP A 95 -1.39 14.33 -12.67
CA ASP A 95 -1.87 13.45 -13.72
C ASP A 95 -1.65 14.15 -15.07
N LYS A 96 -0.75 13.60 -15.89
CA LYS A 96 -0.69 13.96 -17.29
C LYS A 96 -1.86 13.25 -17.95
N VAL A 97 -2.93 14.02 -18.17
CA VAL A 97 -4.08 13.69 -19.03
C VAL A 97 -3.61 13.07 -20.34
#